data_AF-A3KNI7-F1
#
_entry.id   AF-A3KNI7-F1
#
_cell.length_a   1.000
_cell.length_b   1.000
_cell.length_c   1.000
_cell.angle_alpha   90.00
_cell.angle_beta   90.00
_cell.angle_gamma   90.00
#
_symmetry.space_group_name_H-M   'P 1'
#
loop_
_entity.id
_entity.type
_entity.pdbx_description
1 polymer ?
#
loop_
_entity_poly.entity_id
_entity_poly.type
_entity_poly.pdbx_seq_one_letter_code
_entity_poly.pdbx_strand_id
1 'polypeptide(L)'
;MSAENSRSEALLPLRNLWNSVKCSRDRVRDGESNDSSGTFSLANFWEILNEAVKAVSQEATKLSLMFSKPPLPSDEDCAKMGECVQKSVLTLCTVYFWLPKSQGVTLRRSVRDATAEVLEGLVQLLDVILSSPGQSLSQEQLTSTGSVWAACDHFDQIPKDNRSAVLAVLSSCVGLVKDALEEMQQALAESQDPFGDVLDDDDDDEGGRGNQDRYWSASDRQLIGQCEGLLKASAASLRKLSSAVRHNAQLETEQEIAQLDDLADAAAHVSPCVDDLALSLYPPVDRAAVEQNVCRLAAVLKKLLDITRSSHVCAEADVSWVEFLSGAVEHNLEKVRSLLRSDS
;
A
#
# COMPACT_ATOMS: atom_id res chain seq x y z
N MET A 1 -32.76 27.88 22.14
CA MET A 1 -31.50 27.70 22.87
C MET A 1 -31.49 26.46 23.77
N SER A 2 -32.53 26.14 24.53
CA SER A 2 -32.53 24.92 25.37
C SER A 2 -32.51 23.60 24.60
N ALA A 3 -33.26 23.48 23.49
CA ALA A 3 -33.34 22.22 22.73
C ALA A 3 -32.03 21.83 22.00
N GLU A 4 -31.25 22.82 21.55
CA GLU A 4 -29.94 22.56 20.93
C GLU A 4 -28.89 22.17 21.97
N ASN A 5 -28.90 22.80 23.15
CA ASN A 5 -28.04 22.41 24.26
C ASN A 5 -28.36 20.99 24.77
N SER A 6 -29.65 20.65 24.93
CA SER A 6 -30.06 19.30 25.36
C SER A 6 -29.69 18.23 24.32
N ARG A 7 -29.78 18.53 23.02
CA ARG A 7 -29.30 17.62 21.96
C ARG A 7 -27.79 17.43 21.99
N SER A 8 -27.03 18.49 22.30
CA SER A 8 -25.58 18.41 22.41
C SER A 8 -25.12 17.60 23.63
N GLU A 9 -25.86 17.66 24.75
CA GLU A 9 -25.58 16.85 25.94
C GLU A 9 -25.93 15.38 25.72
N ALA A 10 -27.05 15.07 25.06
CA ALA A 10 -27.49 13.69 24.80
C ALA A 10 -26.51 12.88 23.93
N LEU A 11 -25.73 13.56 23.09
CA LEU A 11 -24.74 12.93 22.20
C LEU A 11 -23.31 12.95 22.77
N LEU A 12 -23.12 13.44 24.01
CA LEU A 12 -21.83 13.45 24.67
C LEU A 12 -21.18 12.04 24.75
N PRO A 13 -21.92 10.95 25.04
CA PRO A 13 -21.34 9.60 25.03
C PRO A 13 -20.76 9.21 23.67
N LEU A 14 -21.42 9.59 22.57
CA LEU A 14 -20.95 9.30 21.20
C LEU A 14 -19.73 10.14 20.81
N ARG A 15 -19.68 11.40 21.25
CA ARG A 15 -18.47 12.23 21.06
C ARG A 15 -17.28 11.66 21.83
N ASN A 16 -17.50 11.16 23.04
CA ASN A 16 -16.45 10.50 23.82
C ASN A 16 -16.00 9.19 23.15
N LEU A 17 -16.96 8.39 22.66
CA LEU A 17 -16.66 7.19 21.88
C LEU A 17 -15.84 7.54 20.63
N TRP A 18 -16.25 8.53 19.84
CA TRP A 18 -15.52 8.98 18.65
C TRP A 18 -14.07 9.33 18.96
N ASN A 19 -13.83 10.13 20.01
CA ASN A 19 -12.48 10.45 20.46
C ASN A 19 -11.69 9.20 20.90
N SER A 20 -12.34 8.26 21.59
CA SER A 20 -11.71 7.01 22.02
C SER A 20 -11.34 6.13 20.84
N VAL A 21 -12.22 5.95 19.84
CA VAL A 21 -11.96 5.14 18.65
C VAL A 21 -10.83 5.76 17.83
N LYS A 22 -10.86 7.08 17.64
CA LYS A 22 -9.80 7.83 16.96
C LYS A 22 -8.44 7.64 17.66
N CYS A 23 -8.40 7.78 18.99
CA CYS A 23 -7.19 7.54 19.78
C CYS A 23 -6.71 6.08 19.67
N SER A 24 -7.62 5.10 19.74
CA SER A 24 -7.27 3.69 19.53
C SER A 24 -6.69 3.42 18.14
N ARG A 25 -7.25 4.03 17.10
CA ARG A 25 -6.75 3.94 15.72
C ARG A 25 -5.34 4.48 15.61
N ASP A 26 -5.10 5.68 16.14
CA ASP A 26 -3.78 6.32 16.09
C ASP A 26 -2.75 5.47 16.87
N ARG A 27 -3.14 4.93 18.03
CA ARG A 27 -2.31 3.98 18.79
C ARG A 27 -2.02 2.67 18.05
N VAL A 28 -2.94 2.15 17.25
CA VAL A 28 -2.70 0.96 16.41
C VAL A 28 -1.71 1.29 15.30
N ARG A 29 -1.83 2.46 14.67
CA ARG A 29 -0.91 2.89 13.60
C ARG A 29 0.53 3.06 14.10
N ASP A 30 0.70 3.62 15.29
CA ASP A 30 2.00 3.90 15.90
C ASP A 30 2.52 2.76 16.80
N GLY A 31 1.69 1.75 17.06
CA GLY A 31 1.87 0.82 18.16
C GLY A 31 2.89 -0.30 17.93
N GLU A 32 3.76 -0.49 18.91
CA GLU A 32 4.66 -1.64 18.99
C GLU A 32 3.96 -2.88 19.58
N SER A 33 4.46 -4.08 19.29
CA SER A 33 3.94 -5.32 19.89
C SER A 33 4.08 -5.30 21.41
N ASN A 34 3.14 -5.91 22.12
CA ASN A 34 3.40 -6.28 23.50
C ASN A 34 4.32 -7.51 23.47
N ASP A 35 5.59 -7.34 23.82
CA ASP A 35 6.52 -8.45 23.95
C ASP A 35 6.05 -9.37 25.09
N SER A 36 5.23 -10.36 24.76
CA SER A 36 4.78 -11.36 25.71
C SER A 36 5.70 -12.58 25.63
N SER A 37 6.33 -12.93 26.75
CA SER A 37 7.21 -14.10 26.91
C SER A 37 6.48 -15.45 26.91
N GLY A 38 5.18 -15.46 26.58
CA GLY A 38 4.36 -16.65 26.55
C GLY A 38 4.45 -17.40 25.22
N THR A 39 4.06 -18.67 25.24
CA THR A 39 3.86 -19.47 24.02
C THR A 39 2.72 -18.87 23.20
N PHE A 40 3.06 -18.23 22.08
CA PHE A 40 2.08 -17.68 21.13
C PHE A 40 1.55 -18.79 20.21
N SER A 41 0.22 -18.82 20.00
CA SER A 41 -0.43 -19.72 19.05
C SER A 41 -1.10 -18.91 17.93
N LEU A 42 -0.58 -19.05 16.72
CA LEU A 42 -1.07 -18.33 15.54
C LEU A 42 -2.52 -18.70 15.19
N ALA A 43 -2.90 -19.97 15.35
CA ALA A 43 -4.27 -20.42 15.10
C ALA A 43 -5.26 -19.77 16.08
N ASN A 44 -4.95 -19.79 17.38
CA ASN A 44 -5.78 -19.17 18.41
C ASN A 44 -5.86 -17.64 18.24
N PHE A 45 -4.76 -17.01 17.82
CA PHE A 45 -4.76 -15.59 17.48
C PHE A 45 -5.78 -15.27 16.38
N TRP A 46 -5.78 -16.02 15.27
CA TRP A 46 -6.71 -15.78 14.17
C TRP A 46 -8.17 -16.03 14.55
N GLU A 47 -8.45 -17.07 15.35
CA GLU A 47 -9.81 -17.33 15.84
C GLU A 47 -10.34 -16.15 16.66
N ILE A 48 -9.59 -15.72 17.67
CA ILE A 48 -9.99 -14.61 18.56
C ILE A 48 -10.06 -13.28 17.79
N LEU A 49 -9.15 -13.05 16.84
CA LEU A 49 -9.16 -11.84 16.01
C LEU A 49 -10.44 -11.78 15.16
N ASN A 50 -10.81 -12.88 14.51
CA ASN A 50 -12.02 -12.95 13.70
C ASN A 50 -13.29 -12.74 14.54
N GLU A 51 -13.32 -13.24 15.78
CA GLU A 51 -14.41 -12.96 16.73
C GLU A 51 -14.48 -11.47 17.10
N ALA A 52 -13.33 -10.85 17.38
CA ALA A 52 -13.26 -9.42 17.71
C ALA A 52 -13.72 -8.53 16.54
N VAL A 53 -13.31 -8.84 15.31
CA VAL A 53 -13.74 -8.13 14.10
C VAL A 53 -15.25 -8.27 13.89
N LYS A 54 -15.81 -9.48 14.04
CA LYS A 54 -17.26 -9.72 13.98
C LYS A 54 -18.02 -8.92 15.02
N ALA A 55 -17.50 -8.84 16.25
CA ALA A 55 -18.11 -8.03 17.31
C ALA A 55 -18.17 -6.54 16.90
N VAL A 56 -17.09 -5.97 16.35
CA VAL A 56 -17.09 -4.58 15.89
C VAL A 56 -18.11 -4.35 14.76
N SER A 57 -18.18 -5.26 13.77
CA SER A 57 -19.18 -5.17 12.69
C SER A 57 -20.63 -5.21 13.21
N GLN A 58 -20.91 -6.07 14.18
CA GLN A 58 -22.24 -6.14 14.82
C GLN A 58 -22.56 -4.87 15.62
N GLU A 59 -21.60 -4.34 16.40
CA GLU A 59 -21.80 -3.10 17.14
C GLU A 59 -21.97 -1.89 16.21
N ALA A 60 -21.24 -1.82 15.09
CA ALA A 60 -21.44 -0.78 14.08
C ALA A 60 -22.86 -0.83 13.47
N THR A 61 -23.37 -2.04 13.21
CA THR A 61 -24.75 -2.23 12.73
C THR A 61 -25.78 -1.75 13.74
N LYS A 62 -25.63 -2.14 15.01
CA LYS A 62 -26.52 -1.71 16.10
C LYS A 62 -26.49 -0.20 16.28
N LEU A 63 -25.29 0.38 16.31
CA LEU A 63 -25.07 1.82 16.41
C LEU A 63 -25.79 2.57 15.28
N SER A 64 -25.60 2.11 14.04
CA SER A 64 -26.27 2.69 12.87
C SER A 64 -27.81 2.61 13.00
N LEU A 65 -28.35 1.42 13.25
CA LEU A 65 -29.80 1.25 13.39
C LEU A 65 -30.40 2.08 14.52
N MET A 66 -29.69 2.22 15.64
CA MET A 66 -30.15 2.95 16.82
C MET A 66 -30.33 4.45 16.57
N PHE A 67 -29.54 5.06 15.67
CA PHE A 67 -29.68 6.47 15.28
C PHE A 67 -30.43 6.70 13.97
N SER A 68 -30.97 5.64 13.37
CA SER A 68 -31.56 5.68 12.04
C SER A 68 -32.95 6.31 11.97
N LYS A 69 -33.69 6.41 13.09
CA LYS A 69 -35.07 6.91 13.13
C LYS A 69 -35.37 7.60 14.47
N PRO A 70 -36.27 8.59 14.49
CA PRO A 70 -36.81 9.12 15.73
C PRO A 70 -37.68 8.09 16.49
N PRO A 71 -37.83 8.22 17.82
CA PRO A 71 -37.14 9.19 18.69
C PRO A 71 -35.65 8.85 18.84
N LEU A 72 -34.85 9.86 19.18
CA LEU A 72 -33.47 9.60 19.57
C LEU A 72 -33.42 8.66 20.80
N PRO A 73 -32.39 7.81 20.91
CA PRO A 73 -32.20 6.96 22.08
C PRO A 73 -32.08 7.78 23.36
N SER A 74 -32.42 7.18 24.49
CA SER A 74 -32.20 7.83 25.79
C SER A 74 -30.70 7.99 26.07
N ASP A 75 -30.33 8.92 26.96
CA ASP A 75 -28.92 9.10 27.35
C ASP A 75 -28.31 7.81 27.92
N GLU A 76 -29.12 7.01 28.62
CA GLU A 76 -28.72 5.70 29.15
C GLU A 76 -28.45 4.69 28.01
N ASP A 77 -29.29 4.67 26.98
CA ASP A 77 -29.09 3.80 25.81
C ASP A 77 -27.87 4.25 24.97
N CYS A 78 -27.68 5.56 24.81
CA CYS A 78 -26.49 6.14 24.19
C CYS A 78 -25.21 5.75 24.93
N ALA A 79 -25.21 5.82 26.26
CA ALA A 79 -24.08 5.43 27.10
C ALA A 79 -23.78 3.93 26.96
N LYS A 80 -24.79 3.06 27.10
CA LYS A 80 -24.64 1.60 26.94
C LYS A 80 -24.11 1.22 25.56
N MET A 81 -24.65 1.82 24.50
CA MET A 81 -24.13 1.59 23.14
C MET A 81 -22.68 2.05 23.01
N GLY A 82 -22.36 3.21 23.57
CA GLY A 82 -20.99 3.73 23.65
C GLY A 82 -20.03 2.73 24.29
N GLU A 83 -20.39 2.19 25.44
CA GLU A 83 -19.61 1.18 26.16
C GLU A 83 -19.47 -0.13 25.39
N CYS A 84 -20.55 -0.61 24.75
CA CYS A 84 -20.52 -1.83 23.93
C CYS A 84 -19.55 -1.70 22.74
N VAL A 85 -19.65 -0.61 21.98
CA VAL A 85 -18.75 -0.34 20.86
C VAL A 85 -17.31 -0.17 21.36
N GLN A 86 -17.10 0.60 22.43
CA GLN A 86 -15.77 0.82 23.00
C GLN A 86 -15.13 -0.50 23.45
N LYS A 87 -15.89 -1.38 24.11
CA LYS A 87 -15.42 -2.70 24.52
C LYS A 87 -14.96 -3.54 23.33
N SER A 88 -15.76 -3.62 22.27
CA SER A 88 -15.41 -4.36 21.05
C SER A 88 -14.15 -3.79 20.38
N VAL A 89 -14.03 -2.47 20.32
CA VAL A 89 -12.83 -1.78 19.79
C VAL A 89 -11.60 -2.09 20.63
N LEU A 90 -11.69 -2.00 21.96
CA LEU A 90 -10.58 -2.32 22.85
C LEU A 90 -10.17 -3.79 22.71
N THR A 91 -11.12 -4.72 22.63
CA THR A 91 -10.83 -6.13 22.38
C THR A 91 -10.08 -6.32 21.06
N LEU A 92 -10.55 -5.73 19.96
CA LEU A 92 -9.87 -5.80 18.67
C LEU A 92 -8.42 -5.28 18.74
N CYS A 93 -8.23 -4.09 19.33
CA CYS A 93 -6.89 -3.51 19.51
C CYS A 93 -6.00 -4.41 20.37
N THR A 94 -6.52 -4.94 21.49
CA THR A 94 -5.77 -5.83 22.38
C THR A 94 -5.31 -7.09 21.65
N VAL A 95 -6.19 -7.72 20.86
CA VAL A 95 -5.83 -8.91 20.09
C VAL A 95 -4.76 -8.59 19.05
N TYR A 96 -4.86 -7.46 18.34
CA TYR A 96 -3.78 -6.99 17.44
C TYR A 96 -2.43 -6.88 18.16
N PHE A 97 -2.41 -6.33 19.38
CA PHE A 97 -1.18 -6.19 20.17
C PHE A 97 -0.61 -7.53 20.68
N TRP A 98 -1.36 -8.64 20.60
CA TRP A 98 -0.85 -9.98 20.91
C TRP A 98 0.00 -10.58 19.81
N LEU A 99 -0.09 -10.12 18.56
CA LEU A 99 0.71 -10.66 17.45
C LEU A 99 2.18 -10.23 17.58
N PRO A 100 3.12 -11.12 17.94
CA PRO A 100 4.49 -10.73 18.17
C PRO A 100 5.23 -10.51 16.84
N LYS A 101 6.28 -9.70 16.88
CA LYS A 101 7.14 -9.45 15.70
C LYS A 101 7.81 -10.72 15.17
N SER A 102 8.01 -11.72 16.02
CA SER A 102 8.59 -13.02 15.62
C SER A 102 7.71 -13.80 14.64
N GLN A 103 6.43 -13.44 14.46
CA GLN A 103 5.58 -13.99 13.40
C GLN A 103 5.73 -13.26 12.05
N GLY A 104 6.56 -12.22 12.00
CA GLY A 104 6.82 -11.43 10.80
C GLY A 104 6.30 -10.01 10.91
N VAL A 105 7.18 -9.05 10.66
CA VAL A 105 6.85 -7.62 10.61
C VAL A 105 5.93 -7.32 9.42
N THR A 106 6.11 -8.01 8.29
CA THR A 106 5.25 -7.85 7.11
C THR A 106 3.83 -8.30 7.40
N LEU A 107 3.64 -9.49 7.99
CA LEU A 107 2.34 -9.95 8.45
C LEU A 107 1.71 -8.99 9.45
N ARG A 108 2.49 -8.56 10.45
CA ARG A 108 2.02 -7.62 11.47
C ARG A 108 1.57 -6.30 10.87
N ARG A 109 2.25 -5.79 9.85
CA ARG A 109 1.87 -4.60 9.08
C ARG A 109 0.51 -4.78 8.42
N SER A 110 0.27 -5.91 7.74
CA SER A 110 -1.04 -6.19 7.12
C SER A 110 -2.19 -6.23 8.13
N VAL A 111 -1.98 -6.88 9.30
CA VAL A 111 -3.01 -6.91 10.35
C VAL A 111 -3.23 -5.52 10.95
N ARG A 112 -2.16 -4.75 11.17
CA ARG A 112 -2.23 -3.37 11.68
C ARG A 112 -3.08 -2.51 10.75
N ASP A 113 -2.78 -2.54 9.45
CA ASP A 113 -3.40 -1.66 8.46
C ASP A 113 -4.91 -1.98 8.36
N ALA A 114 -5.28 -3.26 8.28
CA ALA A 114 -6.69 -3.68 8.30
C ALA A 114 -7.41 -3.32 9.62
N THR A 115 -6.72 -3.46 10.77
CA THR A 115 -7.29 -3.03 12.05
C THR A 115 -7.54 -1.52 12.07
N ALA A 116 -6.59 -0.74 11.55
CA ALA A 116 -6.71 0.71 11.45
C ALA A 116 -7.84 1.12 10.48
N GLU A 117 -8.06 0.38 9.39
CA GLU A 117 -9.17 0.59 8.45
C GLU A 117 -10.54 0.36 9.10
N VAL A 118 -10.70 -0.70 9.89
CA VAL A 118 -11.94 -0.94 10.66
C VAL A 118 -12.24 0.23 11.60
N LEU A 119 -11.22 0.69 12.32
CA LEU A 119 -11.36 1.80 13.26
C LEU A 119 -11.64 3.13 12.53
N GLU A 120 -11.01 3.36 11.38
CA GLU A 120 -11.28 4.52 10.51
C GLU A 120 -12.73 4.52 10.01
N GLY A 121 -13.23 3.37 9.52
CA GLY A 121 -14.63 3.24 9.12
C GLY A 121 -15.60 3.54 10.27
N LEU A 122 -15.27 3.11 11.49
CA LEU A 122 -16.10 3.38 12.67
C LEU A 122 -16.07 4.86 13.07
N VAL A 123 -14.92 5.53 12.96
CA VAL A 123 -14.82 6.99 13.13
C VAL A 123 -15.73 7.70 12.12
N GLN A 124 -15.68 7.32 10.85
CA GLN A 124 -16.53 7.90 9.79
C GLN A 124 -18.02 7.67 10.05
N LEU A 125 -18.42 6.47 10.50
CA LEU A 125 -19.80 6.19 10.88
C LEU A 125 -20.27 7.09 12.03
N LEU A 126 -19.43 7.26 13.06
CA LEU A 126 -19.72 8.14 14.18
C LEU A 126 -19.82 9.61 13.76
N ASP A 127 -18.97 10.08 12.85
CA ASP A 127 -19.04 11.44 12.28
C ASP A 127 -20.36 11.69 11.56
N VAL A 128 -20.82 10.73 10.74
CA VAL A 128 -22.11 10.82 10.04
C VAL A 128 -23.27 10.87 11.03
N ILE A 129 -23.26 10.01 12.05
CA ILE A 129 -24.31 9.98 13.09
C ILE A 129 -24.32 11.28 13.90
N LEU A 130 -23.16 11.80 14.28
CA LEU A 130 -23.03 13.04 15.05
C LEU A 130 -23.43 14.28 14.25
N SER A 131 -23.28 14.24 12.92
CA SER A 131 -23.63 15.36 12.03
C SER A 131 -25.14 15.47 11.78
N SER A 132 -25.84 14.34 11.67
CA SER A 132 -27.29 14.31 11.40
C SER A 132 -28.05 13.30 12.29
N PRO A 133 -28.04 13.48 13.62
CA PRO A 133 -28.59 12.51 14.56
C PRO A 133 -30.10 12.36 14.40
N GLY A 134 -30.58 11.12 14.22
CA GLY A 134 -32.01 10.80 14.20
C GLY A 134 -32.77 11.29 12.96
N GLN A 135 -32.06 11.77 11.93
CA GLN A 135 -32.64 11.92 10.60
C GLN A 135 -32.65 10.54 9.96
N SER A 136 -33.78 10.15 9.38
CA SER A 136 -34.00 8.85 8.72
C SER A 136 -32.74 8.30 8.05
N LEU A 137 -32.45 7.00 8.22
CA LEU A 137 -31.31 6.28 7.66
C LEU A 137 -30.80 6.88 6.34
N SER A 138 -29.80 7.76 6.43
CA SER A 138 -29.32 8.54 5.28
C SER A 138 -28.47 7.66 4.37
N GLN A 139 -28.34 8.05 3.10
CA GLN A 139 -27.44 7.37 2.18
C GLN A 139 -25.99 7.39 2.68
N GLU A 140 -25.59 8.47 3.33
CA GLU A 140 -24.26 8.60 3.96
C GLU A 140 -24.09 7.60 5.09
N GLN A 141 -25.11 7.40 5.93
CA GLN A 141 -25.06 6.46 7.04
C GLN A 141 -25.01 5.01 6.55
N LEU A 142 -25.77 4.69 5.50
CA LEU A 142 -25.70 3.38 4.85
C LEU A 142 -24.30 3.13 4.26
N THR A 143 -23.73 4.15 3.61
CA THR A 143 -22.40 4.07 2.99
C THR A 143 -21.31 3.91 4.04
N SER A 144 -21.34 4.68 5.14
CA SER A 144 -20.35 4.58 6.22
C SER A 144 -20.48 3.26 6.99
N THR A 145 -21.70 2.78 7.24
CA THR A 145 -21.93 1.45 7.82
C THR A 145 -21.38 0.36 6.91
N GLY A 146 -21.65 0.44 5.60
CA GLY A 146 -21.11 -0.48 4.60
C GLY A 146 -19.58 -0.45 4.50
N SER A 147 -18.96 0.73 4.68
CA SER A 147 -17.51 0.86 4.74
C SER A 147 -16.90 0.12 5.94
N VAL A 148 -17.56 0.16 7.11
CA VAL A 148 -17.13 -0.63 8.27
C VAL A 148 -17.22 -2.13 7.96
N TRP A 149 -18.31 -2.57 7.35
CA TRP A 149 -18.47 -3.97 6.97
C TRP A 149 -17.40 -4.41 5.98
N ALA A 150 -17.14 -3.63 4.93
CA ALA A 150 -16.10 -3.93 3.95
C ALA A 150 -14.71 -4.06 4.61
N ALA A 151 -14.38 -3.16 5.55
CA ALA A 151 -13.14 -3.24 6.32
C ALA A 151 -13.07 -4.48 7.22
N CYS A 152 -14.20 -4.90 7.81
CA CYS A 152 -14.27 -6.14 8.59
C CYS A 152 -14.13 -7.39 7.70
N ASP A 153 -14.82 -7.42 6.56
CA ASP A 153 -14.81 -8.54 5.62
C ASP A 153 -13.43 -8.70 4.95
N HIS A 154 -12.65 -7.62 4.86
CA HIS A 154 -11.27 -7.68 4.37
C HIS A 154 -10.38 -8.64 5.18
N PHE A 155 -10.70 -8.91 6.45
CA PHE A 155 -9.95 -9.88 7.27
C PHE A 155 -9.96 -11.30 6.72
N ASP A 156 -10.93 -11.67 5.89
CA ASP A 156 -10.96 -12.96 5.20
C ASP A 156 -9.87 -13.07 4.11
N GLN A 157 -9.38 -11.93 3.60
CA GLN A 157 -8.37 -11.85 2.55
C GLN A 157 -6.97 -11.57 3.07
N ILE A 158 -6.83 -11.17 4.34
CA ILE A 158 -5.52 -10.90 4.95
C ILE A 158 -4.70 -12.19 5.00
N PRO A 159 -3.41 -12.14 4.61
CA PRO A 159 -2.46 -13.23 4.78
C PRO A 159 -2.46 -13.83 6.18
N LYS A 160 -2.45 -15.16 6.29
CA LYS A 160 -2.49 -15.86 7.60
C LYS A 160 -1.11 -16.23 8.16
N ASP A 161 -0.06 -16.04 7.36
CA ASP A 161 1.34 -16.27 7.69
C ASP A 161 2.25 -15.25 6.98
N ASN A 162 3.51 -15.14 7.42
CA ASN A 162 4.43 -14.13 6.87
C ASN A 162 4.82 -14.39 5.42
N ARG A 163 4.91 -15.66 5.01
CA ARG A 163 5.21 -16.02 3.62
C ARG A 163 4.14 -15.47 2.67
N SER A 164 2.87 -15.65 3.02
CA SER A 164 1.73 -15.13 2.27
C SER A 164 1.70 -13.60 2.29
N ALA A 165 2.10 -12.97 3.41
CA ALA A 165 2.20 -11.52 3.52
C ALA A 165 3.28 -10.94 2.59
N VAL A 166 4.46 -11.56 2.57
CA VAL A 166 5.57 -11.19 1.69
C VAL A 166 5.20 -11.41 0.22
N LEU A 167 4.53 -12.52 -0.11
CA LEU A 167 4.02 -12.77 -1.46
C LEU A 167 2.99 -11.71 -1.90
N ALA A 168 2.15 -11.21 -0.99
CA ALA A 168 1.21 -10.13 -1.28
C ALA A 168 1.94 -8.82 -1.61
N VAL A 169 2.97 -8.45 -0.82
CA VAL A 169 3.82 -7.27 -1.08
C VAL A 169 4.52 -7.41 -2.44
N LEU A 170 5.12 -8.56 -2.72
CA LEU A 170 5.80 -8.81 -3.98
C LEU A 170 4.84 -8.75 -5.17
N SER A 171 3.65 -9.32 -5.04
CA SER A 171 2.62 -9.27 -6.10
C SER A 171 2.17 -7.83 -6.38
N SER A 172 1.99 -7.02 -5.34
CA SER A 172 1.68 -5.60 -5.47
C SER A 172 2.80 -4.85 -6.21
N CYS A 173 4.05 -5.05 -5.79
CA CYS A 173 5.21 -4.43 -6.46
C CYS A 173 5.34 -4.86 -7.93
N VAL A 174 5.09 -6.15 -8.25
CA VAL A 174 5.09 -6.62 -9.64
C VAL A 174 4.00 -5.93 -10.45
N GLY A 175 2.80 -5.78 -9.89
CA GLY A 175 1.69 -5.06 -10.51
C GLY A 175 2.06 -3.62 -10.84
N LEU A 176 2.49 -2.85 -9.83
CA LEU A 176 2.85 -1.44 -9.99
C LEU A 176 3.96 -1.21 -11.01
N VAL A 177 5.01 -2.04 -11.01
CA VAL A 177 6.10 -1.93 -11.99
C VAL A 177 5.62 -2.27 -13.40
N LYS A 178 4.71 -3.24 -13.53
CA LYS A 178 4.12 -3.61 -14.81
C LYS A 178 3.22 -2.48 -15.34
N ASP A 179 2.39 -1.90 -14.49
CA ASP A 179 1.50 -0.80 -14.86
C ASP A 179 2.31 0.43 -15.33
N ALA A 180 3.37 0.80 -14.61
CA ALA A 180 4.28 1.88 -15.03
C ALA A 180 4.98 1.60 -16.37
N LEU A 181 5.37 0.34 -16.63
CA LEU A 181 5.91 -0.08 -17.92
C LEU A 181 4.89 0.06 -19.06
N GLU A 182 3.65 -0.40 -18.82
CA GLU A 182 2.57 -0.32 -19.81
C GLU A 182 2.17 1.12 -20.09
N GLU A 183 2.10 1.97 -19.05
CA GLU A 183 1.83 3.41 -19.18
C GLU A 183 2.90 4.11 -20.03
N MET A 184 4.19 3.86 -19.75
CA MET A 184 5.29 4.43 -20.54
C MET A 184 5.25 3.97 -22.00
N GLN A 185 4.94 2.69 -22.25
CA GLN A 185 4.84 2.15 -23.60
C GLN A 185 3.65 2.74 -24.37
N GLN A 186 2.51 2.91 -23.70
CA GLN A 186 1.34 3.55 -24.29
C GLN A 186 1.64 5.00 -24.64
N ALA A 187 2.27 5.76 -23.73
CA ALA A 187 2.62 7.15 -23.99
C ALA A 187 3.61 7.30 -25.17
N LEU A 188 4.61 6.41 -25.28
CA LEU A 188 5.53 6.38 -26.42
C LEU A 188 4.86 6.06 -27.77
N ALA A 189 3.79 5.25 -27.75
CA ALA A 189 3.02 4.89 -28.94
C ALA A 189 2.07 6.03 -29.37
N GLU A 190 1.42 6.69 -28.41
CA GLU A 190 0.49 7.80 -28.67
C GLU A 190 1.21 9.09 -29.10
N SER A 191 2.47 9.26 -28.71
CA SER A 191 3.31 10.42 -29.07
C SER A 191 3.87 10.40 -30.50
N GLN A 192 3.47 9.45 -31.35
CA GLN A 192 3.73 9.54 -32.77
C GLN A 192 2.94 10.72 -33.32
N ASP A 193 3.62 11.81 -33.69
CA ASP A 193 2.99 13.00 -34.23
C ASP A 193 2.16 12.63 -35.47
N PRO A 194 0.81 12.73 -35.41
CA PRO A 194 -0.04 12.44 -36.56
C PRO A 194 0.22 13.39 -37.75
N PHE A 195 0.91 14.50 -37.52
CA PHE A 195 1.22 15.54 -38.50
C PHE A 195 2.72 15.67 -38.79
N GLY A 196 3.56 14.78 -38.26
CA GLY A 196 5.03 14.87 -38.40
C GLY A 196 5.50 14.84 -39.85
N ASP A 197 4.69 14.27 -40.76
CA ASP A 197 4.96 14.20 -42.20
C ASP A 197 4.21 15.29 -43.02
N VAL A 198 3.42 16.17 -42.40
CA VAL A 198 2.52 17.10 -43.13
C VAL A 198 3.06 18.54 -43.19
N LEU A 199 4.08 18.88 -42.42
CA LEU A 199 4.58 20.27 -42.31
C LEU A 199 6.03 20.46 -42.81
N ASP A 200 6.54 19.56 -43.65
CA ASP A 200 7.91 19.65 -44.19
C ASP A 200 8.01 20.37 -45.55
N ASP A 201 6.95 21.07 -45.99
CA ASP A 201 6.99 21.96 -47.15
C ASP A 201 6.67 23.40 -46.73
N ASP A 202 7.69 24.26 -46.86
CA ASP A 202 7.61 25.71 -47.00
C ASP A 202 7.10 26.53 -45.80
N ASP A 203 8.00 26.90 -44.88
CA ASP A 203 8.34 28.33 -44.68
C ASP A 203 9.40 28.50 -43.57
N ASP A 204 10.48 29.19 -43.95
CA ASP A 204 11.54 29.72 -43.11
C ASP A 204 10.98 30.70 -42.04
N ASP A 205 10.38 30.19 -40.97
CA ASP A 205 10.04 31.02 -39.79
C ASP A 205 10.95 30.67 -38.60
N GLU A 206 12.02 31.47 -38.47
CA GLU A 206 13.04 31.48 -37.39
C GLU A 206 12.47 31.76 -35.96
N GLY A 207 11.19 31.46 -35.68
CA GLY A 207 10.49 31.75 -34.43
C GLY A 207 9.94 30.55 -33.64
N GLY A 208 10.08 29.32 -34.14
CA GLY A 208 9.30 28.14 -33.70
C GLY A 208 9.68 27.42 -32.39
N ARG A 209 10.30 28.08 -31.39
CA ARG A 209 10.67 27.46 -30.09
C ARG A 209 9.49 27.03 -29.19
N GLY A 210 8.25 27.06 -29.68
CA GLY A 210 7.04 27.01 -28.87
C GLY A 210 6.52 25.63 -28.46
N ASN A 211 7.06 24.51 -28.97
CA ASN A 211 6.46 23.19 -28.72
C ASN A 211 7.45 22.00 -28.59
N GLN A 212 8.77 22.23 -28.65
CA GLN A 212 9.76 21.14 -28.54
C GLN A 212 9.72 20.43 -27.19
N ASP A 213 9.36 21.15 -26.12
CA ASP A 213 9.30 20.61 -24.75
C ASP A 213 8.15 19.61 -24.52
N ARG A 214 7.21 19.48 -25.48
CA ARG A 214 6.05 18.59 -25.34
C ARG A 214 6.22 17.21 -25.96
N TYR A 215 7.28 16.97 -26.72
CA TYR A 215 7.49 15.71 -27.42
C TYR A 215 8.85 15.10 -27.10
N TRP A 216 8.92 13.78 -27.21
CA TRP A 216 10.19 13.07 -27.15
C TRP A 216 10.98 13.24 -28.44
N SER A 217 12.21 13.75 -28.31
CA SER A 217 13.17 13.72 -29.41
C SER A 217 13.60 12.29 -29.74
N ALA A 218 14.24 12.10 -30.90
CA ALA A 218 14.83 10.80 -31.25
C ALA A 218 15.86 10.32 -30.21
N SER A 219 16.63 11.26 -29.63
CA SER A 219 17.57 10.93 -28.54
C SER A 219 16.82 10.51 -27.27
N ASP A 220 15.73 11.20 -26.92
CA ASP A 220 14.94 10.83 -25.73
C ASP A 220 14.30 9.44 -25.89
N ARG A 221 13.78 9.12 -27.09
CA ARG A 221 13.26 7.77 -27.38
C ARG A 221 14.34 6.69 -27.24
N GLN A 222 15.58 6.98 -27.65
CA GLN A 222 16.71 6.06 -27.48
C GLN A 222 17.08 5.87 -26.00
N LEU A 223 17.09 6.96 -25.23
CA LEU A 223 17.33 6.95 -23.78
C LEU A 223 16.25 6.15 -23.04
N ILE A 224 14.98 6.39 -23.37
CA ILE A 224 13.83 5.67 -22.79
C ILE A 224 13.92 4.18 -23.10
N GLY A 225 14.30 3.80 -24.33
CA GLY A 225 14.50 2.40 -24.68
C GLY A 225 15.54 1.68 -23.81
N GLN A 226 16.59 2.37 -23.35
CA GLN A 226 17.54 1.80 -22.39
C GLN A 226 16.97 1.77 -20.96
N CYS A 227 16.24 2.81 -20.55
CA CYS A 227 15.57 2.85 -19.25
C CYS A 227 14.51 1.75 -19.12
N GLU A 228 13.77 1.44 -20.19
CA GLU A 228 12.85 0.30 -20.25
C GLU A 228 13.55 -1.03 -19.95
N GLY A 229 14.81 -1.19 -20.38
CA GLY A 229 15.61 -2.38 -20.08
C GLY A 229 15.79 -2.58 -18.57
N LEU A 230 16.03 -1.47 -17.85
CA LEU A 230 16.13 -1.48 -16.39
C LEU A 230 14.78 -1.72 -15.71
N LEU A 231 13.70 -1.08 -16.21
CA LEU A 231 12.34 -1.32 -15.73
C LEU A 231 11.91 -2.79 -15.91
N LYS A 232 12.21 -3.39 -17.06
CA LYS A 232 11.98 -4.82 -17.35
C LYS A 232 12.81 -5.72 -16.42
N ALA A 233 14.05 -5.33 -16.10
CA ALA A 233 14.87 -6.02 -15.12
C ALA A 233 14.24 -5.96 -13.71
N SER A 234 13.68 -4.81 -13.29
CA SER A 234 12.92 -4.69 -12.04
C SER A 234 11.76 -5.67 -11.97
N ALA A 235 10.93 -5.71 -13.02
CA ALA A 235 9.79 -6.62 -13.10
C ALA A 235 10.22 -8.09 -13.11
N ALA A 236 11.34 -8.41 -13.75
CA ALA A 236 11.90 -9.76 -13.77
C ALA A 236 12.42 -10.19 -12.38
N SER A 237 13.17 -9.31 -11.69
CA SER A 237 13.70 -9.55 -10.35
C SER A 237 12.60 -9.83 -9.35
N LEU A 238 11.55 -8.98 -9.32
CA LEU A 238 10.41 -9.17 -8.42
C LEU A 238 9.63 -10.46 -8.71
N ARG A 239 9.41 -10.81 -9.99
CA ARG A 239 8.74 -12.06 -10.38
C ARG A 239 9.54 -13.31 -10.01
N LYS A 240 10.86 -13.29 -10.23
CA LYS A 240 11.75 -14.40 -9.87
C LYS A 240 11.85 -14.57 -8.36
N LEU A 241 11.99 -13.47 -7.61
CA LEU A 241 11.93 -13.48 -6.16
C LEU A 241 10.59 -14.03 -5.65
N SER A 242 9.47 -13.60 -6.23
CA SER A 242 8.14 -14.13 -5.89
C SER A 242 8.06 -15.65 -6.09
N SER A 243 8.69 -16.16 -7.15
CA SER A 243 8.77 -17.61 -7.40
C SER A 243 9.63 -18.31 -6.35
N ALA A 244 10.80 -17.78 -6.02
CA ALA A 244 11.70 -18.34 -5.01
C ALA A 244 11.03 -18.38 -3.63
N VAL A 245 10.41 -17.28 -3.18
CA VAL A 245 9.63 -17.24 -1.92
C VAL A 245 8.48 -18.24 -1.95
N ARG A 246 7.80 -18.40 -3.09
CA ARG A 246 6.71 -19.38 -3.21
C ARG A 246 7.20 -20.82 -3.10
N HIS A 247 8.42 -21.15 -3.48
CA HIS A 247 8.88 -22.55 -3.48
C HIS A 247 9.76 -22.92 -2.29
N ASN A 248 10.54 -21.95 -1.78
CA ASN A 248 11.64 -22.24 -0.87
C ASN A 248 11.47 -21.60 0.53
N ALA A 249 10.48 -20.71 0.72
CA ALA A 249 10.32 -20.01 2.00
C ALA A 249 9.89 -20.94 3.13
N GLN A 250 10.63 -20.86 4.24
CA GLN A 250 10.40 -21.57 5.49
C GLN A 250 9.99 -20.57 6.58
N LEU A 251 9.27 -21.06 7.59
CA LEU A 251 8.77 -20.27 8.73
C LEU A 251 9.09 -21.00 10.04
N GLU A 252 10.18 -21.76 10.08
CA GLU A 252 10.53 -22.63 11.21
C GLU A 252 11.31 -21.84 12.27
N THR A 253 12.10 -20.86 11.84
CA THR A 253 12.94 -20.04 12.73
C THR A 253 12.61 -18.55 12.61
N GLU A 254 12.82 -17.80 13.70
CA GLU A 254 12.69 -16.34 13.68
C GLU A 254 13.65 -15.68 12.67
N GLN A 255 14.80 -16.33 12.41
CA GLN A 255 15.77 -15.88 11.42
C GLN A 255 15.24 -16.00 9.99
N GLU A 256 14.59 -17.11 9.63
CA GLU A 256 13.94 -17.27 8.32
C GLU A 256 12.84 -16.23 8.13
N ILE A 257 12.01 -16.01 9.16
CA ILE A 257 10.93 -15.02 9.13
C ILE A 257 11.50 -13.61 8.93
N ALA A 258 12.56 -13.25 9.65
CA ALA A 258 13.24 -11.96 9.49
C ALA A 258 13.83 -11.78 8.08
N GLN A 259 14.42 -12.84 7.50
CA GLN A 259 14.91 -12.78 6.11
C GLN A 259 13.79 -12.53 5.10
N LEU A 260 12.57 -13.05 5.33
CA LEU A 260 11.42 -12.73 4.48
C LEU A 260 11.00 -11.26 4.62
N ASP A 261 11.05 -10.71 5.83
CA ASP A 261 10.77 -9.29 6.06
C ASP A 261 11.80 -8.39 5.35
N ASP A 262 13.09 -8.73 5.42
CA ASP A 262 14.16 -8.02 4.71
C ASP A 262 13.91 -8.00 3.18
N LEU A 263 13.42 -9.11 2.63
CA LEU A 263 13.06 -9.22 1.21
C LEU A 263 11.84 -8.36 0.86
N ALA A 264 10.81 -8.35 1.69
CA ALA A 264 9.63 -7.51 1.49
C ALA A 264 9.97 -6.03 1.55
N ASP A 265 10.77 -5.61 2.52
CA ASP A 265 11.20 -4.22 2.69
C ASP A 265 12.11 -3.78 1.53
N ALA A 266 13.04 -4.64 1.09
CA ALA A 266 13.86 -4.36 -0.10
C ALA A 266 13.00 -4.24 -1.38
N ALA A 267 12.01 -5.12 -1.56
CA ALA A 267 11.13 -5.10 -2.72
C ALA A 267 10.23 -3.85 -2.75
N ALA A 268 9.74 -3.40 -1.58
CA ALA A 268 8.88 -2.21 -1.47
C ALA A 268 9.56 -0.92 -1.95
N HIS A 269 10.90 -0.87 -1.98
CA HIS A 269 11.64 0.27 -2.53
C HIS A 269 11.76 0.29 -4.06
N VAL A 270 11.46 -0.83 -4.74
CA VAL A 270 11.58 -0.91 -6.21
C VAL A 270 10.51 -0.06 -6.88
N SER A 271 9.26 -0.18 -6.44
CA SER A 271 8.13 0.50 -7.10
C SER A 271 8.26 2.03 -7.08
N PRO A 272 8.57 2.71 -5.95
CA PRO A 272 8.79 4.16 -5.95
C PRO A 272 9.96 4.60 -6.85
N CYS A 273 11.04 3.80 -6.94
CA CYS A 273 12.16 4.15 -7.81
C CYS A 273 11.81 3.98 -9.30
N VAL A 274 10.93 3.04 -9.62
CA VAL A 274 10.37 2.87 -10.99
C VAL A 274 9.47 4.04 -11.34
N ASP A 275 8.61 4.46 -10.42
CA ASP A 275 7.73 5.63 -10.58
C ASP A 275 8.53 6.92 -10.77
N ASP A 276 9.49 7.22 -9.89
CA ASP A 276 10.40 8.36 -10.00
C ASP A 276 11.12 8.39 -11.38
N LEU A 277 11.59 7.21 -11.84
CA LEU A 277 12.22 7.08 -13.15
C LEU A 277 11.22 7.35 -14.28
N ALA A 278 10.05 6.72 -14.28
CA ALA A 278 9.01 6.90 -15.29
C ALA A 278 8.61 8.38 -15.41
N LEU A 279 8.37 9.06 -14.28
CA LEU A 279 8.04 10.49 -14.24
C LEU A 279 9.14 11.36 -14.87
N SER A 280 10.42 11.06 -14.60
CA SER A 280 11.54 11.79 -15.20
C SER A 280 11.72 11.57 -16.71
N LEU A 281 11.05 10.56 -17.27
CA LEU A 281 11.09 10.26 -18.70
C LEU A 281 9.99 10.98 -19.49
N TYR A 282 9.01 11.64 -18.87
CA TYR A 282 8.03 12.44 -19.60
C TYR A 282 8.63 13.78 -20.07
N PRO A 283 8.19 14.34 -21.23
CA PRO A 283 8.69 15.61 -21.72
C PRO A 283 8.30 16.80 -20.80
N PRO A 284 9.18 17.79 -20.61
CA PRO A 284 10.58 17.80 -21.06
C PRO A 284 11.45 16.85 -20.22
N VAL A 285 12.23 16.00 -20.88
CA VAL A 285 13.05 14.98 -20.20
C VAL A 285 14.22 15.63 -19.46
N ASP A 286 14.18 15.60 -18.13
CA ASP A 286 15.29 16.06 -17.29
C ASP A 286 16.37 14.97 -17.19
N ARG A 287 17.40 15.09 -18.02
CA ARG A 287 18.52 14.14 -18.09
C ARG A 287 19.27 13.99 -16.77
N ALA A 288 19.35 15.03 -15.95
CA ALA A 288 20.00 14.95 -14.65
C ALA A 288 19.13 14.14 -13.67
N ALA A 289 17.81 14.35 -13.69
CA ALA A 289 16.87 13.54 -12.92
C ALA A 289 16.89 12.07 -13.37
N VAL A 290 16.92 11.82 -14.69
CA VAL A 290 17.05 10.46 -15.24
C VAL A 290 18.34 9.79 -14.74
N GLU A 291 19.49 10.47 -14.77
CA GLU A 291 20.74 9.90 -14.26
C GLU A 291 20.62 9.48 -12.78
N GLN A 292 20.07 10.38 -11.94
CA GLN A 292 19.89 10.13 -10.52
C GLN A 292 18.93 8.95 -10.27
N ASN A 293 17.79 8.93 -10.95
CA ASN A 293 16.75 7.93 -10.76
C ASN A 293 17.19 6.55 -11.26
N VAL A 294 17.89 6.48 -12.38
CA VAL A 294 18.47 5.23 -12.90
C VAL A 294 19.55 4.68 -11.96
N CYS A 295 20.42 5.53 -11.41
CA CYS A 295 21.41 5.11 -10.42
C CYS A 295 20.74 4.57 -9.15
N ARG A 296 19.70 5.25 -8.66
CA ARG A 296 18.95 4.85 -7.47
C ARG A 296 18.23 3.52 -7.68
N LEU A 297 17.52 3.36 -8.80
CA LEU A 297 16.83 2.12 -9.14
C LEU A 297 17.83 0.95 -9.24
N ALA A 298 18.95 1.14 -9.94
CA ALA A 298 19.99 0.11 -10.05
C ALA A 298 20.56 -0.29 -8.68
N ALA A 299 20.79 0.67 -7.77
CA ALA A 299 21.26 0.38 -6.42
C ALA A 299 20.24 -0.42 -5.60
N VAL A 300 18.95 -0.07 -5.69
CA VAL A 300 17.87 -0.81 -5.02
C VAL A 300 17.74 -2.23 -5.57
N LEU A 301 17.82 -2.41 -6.89
CA LEU A 301 17.77 -3.74 -7.51
C LEU A 301 18.97 -4.61 -7.13
N LYS A 302 20.19 -4.05 -7.13
CA LYS A 302 21.38 -4.80 -6.68
C LYS A 302 21.22 -5.21 -5.22
N LYS A 303 20.79 -4.31 -4.34
CA LYS A 303 20.50 -4.63 -2.92
C LYS A 303 19.46 -5.75 -2.78
N LEU A 304 18.36 -5.69 -3.54
CA LEU A 304 17.32 -6.72 -3.52
C LEU A 304 17.87 -8.09 -3.93
N LEU A 305 18.66 -8.13 -5.01
CA LEU A 305 19.27 -9.36 -5.52
C LEU A 305 20.33 -9.91 -4.55
N ASP A 306 21.10 -9.05 -3.90
CA ASP A 306 22.09 -9.45 -2.89
C ASP A 306 21.42 -10.03 -1.64
N ILE A 307 20.35 -9.38 -1.13
CA ILE A 307 19.55 -9.91 -0.01
C ILE A 307 18.95 -11.26 -0.42
N THR A 308 18.38 -11.37 -1.62
CA THR A 308 17.85 -12.63 -2.16
C THR A 308 18.92 -13.71 -2.15
N ARG A 309 20.10 -13.45 -2.69
CA ARG A 309 21.22 -14.39 -2.73
C ARG A 309 21.64 -14.89 -1.35
N SER A 310 21.59 -14.01 -0.34
CA SER A 310 22.01 -14.32 1.03
C SER A 310 20.93 -14.98 1.89
N SER A 311 19.69 -14.98 1.42
CA SER A 311 18.53 -15.51 2.16
C SER A 311 18.35 -17.02 1.95
N HIS A 312 17.62 -17.65 2.87
CA HIS A 312 17.25 -19.07 2.77
C HIS A 312 16.36 -19.39 1.56
N VAL A 313 15.68 -18.39 0.95
CA VAL A 313 14.80 -18.64 -0.20
C VAL A 313 15.56 -18.86 -1.51
N CYS A 314 16.85 -18.55 -1.56
CA CYS A 314 17.67 -18.77 -2.77
C CYS A 314 18.23 -20.19 -2.77
N ALA A 315 17.61 -21.10 -3.53
CA ALA A 315 18.16 -22.43 -3.75
C ALA A 315 19.36 -22.37 -4.72
N GLU A 316 20.11 -23.46 -4.85
CA GLU A 316 21.25 -23.56 -5.78
C GLU A 316 20.84 -23.26 -7.23
N ALA A 317 19.65 -23.70 -7.65
CA ALA A 317 19.09 -23.42 -8.96
C ALA A 317 18.82 -21.91 -9.19
N ASP A 318 18.58 -21.16 -8.12
CA ASP A 318 18.19 -19.75 -8.18
C ASP A 318 19.39 -18.81 -8.37
N VAL A 319 20.59 -19.22 -7.96
CA VAL A 319 21.81 -18.41 -8.06
C VAL A 319 22.05 -17.94 -9.50
N SER A 320 21.79 -18.82 -10.48
CA SER A 320 21.99 -18.54 -11.90
C SER A 320 21.19 -17.33 -12.41
N TRP A 321 19.91 -17.21 -12.02
CA TRP A 321 19.09 -16.09 -12.47
C TRP A 321 19.37 -14.82 -11.67
N VAL A 322 19.78 -14.94 -10.40
CA VAL A 322 20.19 -13.80 -9.59
C VAL A 322 21.40 -13.12 -10.21
N GLU A 323 22.42 -13.90 -10.59
CA GLU A 323 23.63 -13.39 -11.26
C GLU A 323 23.30 -12.77 -12.62
N PHE A 324 22.48 -13.44 -13.42
CA PHE A 324 22.04 -12.92 -14.71
C PHE A 324 21.33 -11.57 -14.58
N LEU A 325 20.40 -11.42 -13.64
CA LEU A 325 19.68 -10.16 -13.43
C LEU A 325 20.59 -9.07 -12.87
N SER A 326 21.52 -9.40 -11.98
CA SER A 326 22.51 -8.43 -11.47
C SER A 326 23.37 -7.88 -12.60
N GLY A 327 23.87 -8.75 -13.49
CA GLY A 327 24.59 -8.34 -14.69
C GLY A 327 23.73 -7.53 -15.67
N ALA A 328 22.45 -7.87 -15.83
CA ALA A 328 21.53 -7.10 -16.67
C ALA A 328 21.28 -5.69 -16.11
N VAL A 329 21.16 -5.52 -14.79
CA VAL A 329 21.01 -4.21 -14.14
C VAL A 329 22.24 -3.34 -14.41
N GLU A 330 23.44 -3.90 -14.24
CA GLU A 330 24.71 -3.18 -14.49
C GLU A 330 24.86 -2.77 -15.95
N HIS A 331 24.61 -3.69 -16.88
CA HIS A 331 24.69 -3.41 -18.31
C HIS A 331 23.69 -2.32 -18.76
N ASN A 332 22.44 -2.34 -18.26
CA ASN A 332 21.47 -1.28 -18.59
C ASN A 332 21.88 0.08 -17.99
N LEU A 333 22.40 0.09 -16.75
CA LEU A 333 22.92 1.31 -16.11
C LEU A 333 24.07 1.93 -16.92
N GLU A 334 25.02 1.11 -17.40
CA GLU A 334 26.14 1.57 -18.21
C GLU A 334 25.68 2.16 -19.55
N LYS A 335 24.72 1.53 -20.21
CA LYS A 335 24.14 2.03 -21.47
C LYS A 335 23.39 3.35 -21.29
N VAL A 336 22.62 3.50 -20.21
CA VAL A 336 21.95 4.77 -19.93
C VAL A 336 22.99 5.86 -19.69
N ARG A 337 24.00 5.60 -18.87
CA ARG A 337 25.08 6.57 -18.59
C ARG A 337 25.87 6.95 -19.84
N SER A 338 26.09 6.02 -20.78
CA SER A 338 26.79 6.35 -22.02
C SER A 338 25.98 7.30 -22.92
N LEU A 339 24.66 7.13 -22.99
CA LEU A 339 23.77 8.03 -23.73
C LEU A 339 23.63 9.40 -23.08
N LEU A 340 23.58 9.46 -21.75
CA LEU A 340 23.51 10.74 -21.05
C LEU A 340 24.79 11.57 -21.24
N ARG A 341 25.95 10.91 -21.33
CA ARG A 341 27.25 11.55 -21.59
C ARG A 341 27.47 11.96 -23.04
N SER A 342 26.85 11.29 -24.01
CA SER A 342 27.02 11.65 -25.43
C SER A 342 26.32 12.94 -25.81
N ASP A 343 25.33 13.34 -25.02
CA ASP A 343 24.47 14.50 -25.29
C ASP A 343 24.69 15.65 -24.28
N SER A 344 25.71 15.53 -23.41
CA SER A 344 26.21 16.61 -22.54
C SER A 344 27.32 17.38 -23.25
#